data_AF-A0A2H0B5W9-F1
#
_entry.id   AF-A0A2H0B5W9-F1
#
_cell.length_a   1.000
_cell.length_b   1.000
_cell.length_c   1.000
_cell.angle_alpha   90.00
_cell.angle_beta   90.00
_cell.angle_gamma   90.00
#
_symmetry.space_group_name_H-M   'P 1'
#
loop_
_entity.id
_entity.type
_entity.pdbx_description
1 polymer ?
#
loop_
_entity_poly.entity_id
_entity_poly.type
_entity_poly.pdbx_seq_one_letter_code
_entity_poly.pdbx_strand_id
1 'polypeptide(L)' 'NRTANIALLNYIDGEKRYILCPDNLKIGDTIICSQNAEVKYGNAMPLSIIPIGLPIHNIELKIGKGAQLAR' A
#
# COMPACT_ATOMS: atom_id res chain seq x y z
N ASN A 1 -6.77 0.82 17.42
CA ASN A 1 -6.66 2.27 17.15
C ASN A 1 -5.28 2.58 16.62
N ARG A 2 -5.19 3.46 15.62
CA ARG A 2 -3.96 3.83 14.91
C ARG A 2 -3.99 5.35 14.67
N THR A 3 -2.82 5.98 14.51
CA THR A 3 -2.69 7.43 14.29
C THR A 3 -2.92 7.83 12.83
N ALA A 4 -2.57 6.96 11.88
CA ALA A 4 -2.78 7.20 10.46
C ALA A 4 -4.25 7.09 10.04
N ASN A 5 -4.64 7.89 9.05
CA ASN A 5 -5.92 7.77 8.37
C ASN A 5 -6.03 6.42 7.64
N ILE A 6 -7.25 5.97 7.36
CA ILE A 6 -7.50 4.78 6.56
C ILE A 6 -8.27 5.15 5.30
N ALA A 7 -7.93 4.50 4.18
CA ALA A 7 -8.65 4.63 2.92
C ALA A 7 -9.52 3.40 2.70
N LEU A 8 -10.76 3.61 2.24
CA LEU A 8 -11.66 2.54 1.81
C LEU A 8 -11.46 2.30 0.33
N LEU A 9 -11.02 1.09 -0.03
CA LEU A 9 -10.90 0.64 -1.42
C LEU A 9 -12.12 -0.17 -1.82
N ASN A 10 -12.56 0.04 -3.06
CA ASN A 10 -13.51 -0.81 -3.73
C ASN A 10 -12.77 -1.54 -4.85
N TYR A 11 -12.64 -2.85 -4.74
CA TYR A 11 -12.07 -3.69 -5.79
C TYR A 11 -13.07 -3.89 -6.93
N ILE A 12 -12.56 -4.25 -8.10
CA ILE A 12 -13.35 -4.46 -9.31
C ILE A 12 -14.36 -5.62 -9.15
N ASP A 13 -14.03 -6.60 -8.29
CA ASP A 13 -14.89 -7.72 -7.92
C ASP A 13 -15.99 -7.35 -6.90
N GLY A 14 -16.02 -6.09 -6.43
CA GLY A 14 -16.98 -5.60 -5.45
C GLY A 14 -16.53 -5.75 -3.99
N GLU A 15 -15.39 -6.36 -3.72
CA GLU A 15 -14.85 -6.41 -2.36
C GLU A 15 -14.45 -5.01 -1.87
N LYS A 16 -14.65 -4.79 -0.57
CA LYS A 16 -14.21 -3.57 0.10
C LYS A 16 -13.14 -3.87 1.13
N ARG A 17 -12.02 -3.14 1.08
CA ARG A 17 -10.95 -3.30 2.08
C ARG A 17 -10.44 -1.95 2.54
N TYR A 18 -9.99 -1.90 3.79
CA TYR A 18 -9.29 -0.74 4.32
C TYR A 18 -7.79 -0.91 4.17
N ILE A 19 -7.13 0.16 3.76
CA ILE A 19 -5.67 0.29 3.85
C ILE A 19 -5.32 1.47 4.75
N LEU A 20 -4.06 1.52 5.20
CA LEU A 20 -3.52 2.77 5.72
C LEU A 20 -3.48 3.77 4.56
N CYS A 21 -3.97 4.98 4.79
CA CYS A 21 -4.01 6.02 3.77
C CYS A 21 -2.60 6.62 3.62
N PRO A 22 -1.94 6.46 2.47
CA PRO A 22 -0.70 7.18 2.19
C PRO A 22 -1.00 8.68 2.04
N ASP A 23 -0.07 9.54 2.46
CA ASP A 23 -0.28 11.01 2.53
C ASP A 23 -0.76 11.66 1.22
N ASN A 24 -0.33 11.15 0.07
CA ASN A 24 -0.62 11.73 -1.25
C ASN A 24 -1.69 10.97 -2.05
N LEU A 25 -2.37 9.99 -1.43
CA LEU A 25 -3.43 9.25 -2.10
C LEU A 25 -4.72 10.08 -2.13
N LYS A 26 -5.30 10.26 -3.32
CA LYS A 26 -6.54 11.03 -3.52
C LYS A 26 -7.73 10.11 -3.81
N ILE A 27 -8.93 10.62 -3.56
CA ILE A 27 -10.17 9.93 -3.91
C ILE A 27 -10.24 9.82 -5.44
N GLY A 28 -10.50 8.60 -5.92
CA GLY A 28 -10.55 8.28 -7.34
C GLY A 28 -9.24 7.73 -7.90
N ASP A 29 -8.13 7.80 -7.15
CA ASP A 29 -6.90 7.15 -7.55
C ASP A 29 -7.08 5.62 -7.60
N THR A 30 -6.54 5.02 -8.66
CA THR A 30 -6.49 3.56 -8.81
C THR A 30 -5.16 3.06 -8.31
N ILE A 31 -5.21 2.11 -7.37
CA ILE A 31 -4.02 1.48 -6.81
C ILE A 31 -4.07 -0.03 -7.00
N ILE A 32 -2.90 -0.65 -7.08
CA ILE A 32 -2.75 -2.07 -7.33
C ILE A 32 -1.71 -2.69 -6.40
N CYS A 33 -1.90 -3.98 -6.12
CA CYS A 33 -0.88 -4.83 -5.51
C CYS A 33 -0.40 -5.81 -6.59
N SER A 34 0.83 -5.65 -7.07
CA SER A 34 1.38 -6.49 -8.14
C SER A 34 2.90 -6.48 -8.14
N GLN A 35 3.50 -7.56 -8.66
CA GLN A 35 4.92 -7.64 -8.95
C GLN A 35 5.34 -6.76 -10.13
N ASN A 36 4.41 -6.30 -10.95
CA ASN A 36 4.67 -5.39 -12.07
C ASN A 36 4.00 -4.03 -11.84
N ALA A 37 3.73 -3.67 -10.58
CA ALA A 37 3.10 -2.41 -10.26
C ALA A 37 4.06 -1.24 -10.56
N GLU A 38 3.52 -0.18 -11.16
CA GLU A 38 4.26 1.08 -11.30
C GLU A 38 4.50 1.72 -9.94
N VAL A 39 5.60 2.48 -9.81
CA VAL A 39 5.90 3.26 -8.60
C VAL A 39 4.94 4.45 -8.53
N LYS A 40 3.82 4.26 -7.84
CA LYS A 40 2.78 5.26 -7.56
C LYS A 40 2.36 5.17 -6.10
N TYR A 41 1.88 6.29 -5.56
CA TYR A 41 1.37 6.32 -4.18
C TYR A 41 0.23 5.30 -3.99
N GLY A 42 0.33 4.51 -2.92
CA GLY A 42 -0.65 3.48 -2.58
C GLY A 42 -0.46 2.13 -3.28
N ASN A 43 0.37 2.04 -4.32
CA ASN A 43 0.71 0.74 -4.90
C ASN A 43 1.56 -0.08 -3.92
N ALA A 44 1.30 -1.38 -3.89
CA ALA A 44 2.05 -2.34 -3.07
C ALA A 44 2.78 -3.34 -3.98
N MET A 45 4.05 -3.59 -3.66
CA MET A 45 4.89 -4.50 -4.44
C MET A 45 6.02 -5.08 -3.55
N PRO A 46 6.62 -6.23 -3.90
CA PRO A 46 7.73 -6.80 -3.13
C PRO A 46 8.93 -5.86 -3.03
N LEU A 47 9.61 -5.83 -1.88
CA LEU A 47 10.79 -4.99 -1.67
C LEU A 47 11.90 -5.22 -2.71
N SER A 48 12.03 -6.43 -3.25
CA SER A 48 13.07 -6.81 -4.22
C SER A 48 13.00 -6.06 -5.54
N ILE A 49 11.87 -5.43 -5.87
CA ILE A 49 11.65 -4.73 -7.14
C ILE A 49 11.46 -3.22 -6.96
N ILE A 50 11.43 -2.73 -5.72
CA ILE A 50 11.30 -1.29 -5.46
C ILE A 50 12.64 -0.60 -5.74
N PRO A 51 12.66 0.45 -6.57
CA PRO A 51 13.88 1.24 -6.78
C PRO A 51 14.43 1.82 -5.47
N ILE A 52 15.75 1.81 -5.34
CA ILE A 52 16.43 2.36 -4.18
C ILE A 52 16.22 3.87 -4.13
N GLY A 53 16.08 4.40 -2.90
CA GLY A 53 15.95 5.85 -2.65
C GLY A 53 14.52 6.37 -2.59
N LEU A 54 13.52 5.49 -2.74
CA LEU A 54 12.12 5.86 -2.61
C LEU A 54 11.62 5.74 -1.15
N PRO A 55 10.79 6.69 -0.67
CA PRO A 55 10.11 6.54 0.61
C PRO A 55 9.04 5.44 0.50
N ILE A 56 9.07 4.49 1.43
CA ILE A 56 8.12 3.39 1.53
C ILE A 56 7.54 3.29 2.94
N HIS A 57 6.38 2.65 3.07
CA HIS A 57 5.69 2.43 4.34
C HIS A 57 5.03 1.04 4.35
N ASN A 58 4.43 0.66 5.47
CA ASN A 58 3.66 -0.58 5.63
C ASN A 58 4.48 -1.85 5.31
N ILE A 59 5.67 -1.95 5.90
CA ILE A 59 6.69 -2.96 5.57
C ILE A 59 6.52 -4.22 6.43
N GLU A 60 6.57 -5.40 5.81
CA GLU A 60 6.65 -6.70 6.49
C GLU A 60 8.10 -7.06 6.87
N LEU A 61 8.32 -7.56 8.09
CA LEU A 61 9.65 -8.04 8.52
C LEU A 61 9.93 -9.46 8.01
N LYS A 62 8.86 -10.22 7.76
CA LYS A 62 8.90 -11.57 7.21
C LYS A 62 7.77 -11.70 6.20
N ILE A 63 8.06 -12.35 5.08
CA ILE A 63 7.11 -12.56 3.98
C ILE A 63 5.80 -13.16 4.53
N GLY A 64 4.69 -12.49 4.27
CA GLY A 64 3.34 -12.94 4.64
C GLY A 64 2.96 -12.71 6.11
N LYS A 65 3.81 -12.08 6.93
CA LYS A 65 3.47 -11.74 8.32
C LYS A 65 2.73 -10.40 8.47
N GLY A 66 2.48 -9.74 7.34
CA GLY A 66 1.83 -8.43 7.32
C GLY A 66 2.77 -7.32 7.79
N ALA A 67 2.30 -6.09 7.64
CA ALA A 67 3.10 -4.92 7.94
C ALA A 67 3.32 -4.72 9.44
N GLN A 68 4.57 -4.53 9.82
CA GLN A 68 5.03 -4.36 11.19
C GLN A 68 5.84 -3.07 11.38
N LEU A 69 6.46 -2.55 10.31
CA LEU A 69 7.22 -1.31 10.32
C LEU A 69 6.51 -0.21 9.52
N ALA A 70 6.68 1.04 9.97
CA ALA A 70 6.15 2.25 9.34
C ALA A 70 4.63 2.15 9.04
N ARG A 71 3.83 1.98 10.10
CA ARG A 71 2.35 1.89 10.06
C ARG A 71 1.67 3.19 10.43
#